data_AF-A0A9C8ADM9-F1
#
_entry.id   AF-A0A9C8ADM9-F1
#
_cell.length_a   1.000
_cell.length_b   1.000
_cell.length_c   1.000
_cell.angle_alpha   90.00
_cell.angle_beta   90.00
_cell.angle_gamma   90.00
#
_symmetry.space_group_name_H-M   'P 1'
#
loop_
_entity.id
_entity.type
_entity.pdbx_description
1 polymer ?
#
loop_
_entity_poly.entity_id
_entity_poly.type
_entity_poly.pdbx_seq_one_letter_code
_entity_poly.pdbx_strand_id
1 'polypeptide(L)'
;MSDDLPTTEKPTPEAPTPEEPLERFIPIGRQGIVADLLAAPHWSAEDKKQFEEFCQIFTALYHYKFQVHLEELKRCYTPFNPDTDIVTQREYSKEEKQQLSGSLVEEMRRLINNANYEELTNEALDDAMNTESFYGVSVAVDLEDFEKLIVYYRGSRTQVKH
;
A
#
# COMPACT_ATOMS: atom_id res chain seq x y z
N MET A 1 25.20 -36.27 52.40
CA MET A 1 25.85 -35.23 51.58
C MET A 1 25.81 -35.79 50.17
N SER A 2 24.75 -35.48 49.41
CA SER A 2 24.71 -34.32 48.49
C SER A 2 25.80 -34.55 47.43
N ASP A 3 25.48 -34.80 46.17
CA ASP A 3 24.86 -33.80 45.30
C ASP A 3 23.91 -34.42 44.26
N ASP A 4 22.74 -33.79 44.18
CA ASP A 4 21.76 -33.87 43.10
C ASP A 4 22.28 -32.94 41.99
N LEU A 5 22.68 -33.49 40.82
CA LEU A 5 23.02 -32.68 39.65
C LEU A 5 21.80 -32.61 38.72
N PRO A 6 21.35 -31.40 38.33
CA PRO A 6 20.13 -31.22 37.57
C PRO A 6 20.33 -31.61 36.10
N THR A 7 19.35 -32.34 35.56
CA THR A 7 19.17 -32.54 34.12
C THR A 7 18.91 -31.18 33.47
N THR A 8 19.91 -30.63 32.78
CA THR A 8 19.71 -29.47 31.91
C THR A 8 19.01 -29.93 30.63
N GLU A 9 17.69 -29.80 30.58
CA GLU A 9 16.95 -29.74 29.31
C GLU A 9 17.49 -28.56 28.51
N LYS A 10 18.07 -28.86 27.34
CA LYS A 10 18.35 -27.84 26.32
C LYS A 10 17.02 -27.23 25.89
N PRO A 11 16.87 -25.90 25.83
CA PRO A 11 15.68 -25.30 25.25
C PRO A 11 15.65 -25.63 23.75
N THR A 12 14.57 -26.29 23.34
CA THR A 12 14.13 -26.45 21.96
C THR A 12 14.17 -25.09 21.26
N PRO A 13 14.74 -24.97 20.05
CA PRO A 13 14.70 -23.72 19.32
C PRO A 13 13.23 -23.39 18.98
N GLU A 14 12.72 -22.32 19.59
CA GLU A 14 11.47 -21.69 19.21
C GLU A 14 11.49 -21.44 17.70
N ALA A 15 10.49 -21.96 17.00
CA ALA A 15 10.35 -21.74 15.57
C ALA A 15 10.34 -20.23 15.28
N PRO A 16 10.97 -19.76 14.20
CA PRO A 16 10.96 -18.33 13.88
C PRO A 16 9.50 -17.89 13.71
N THR A 17 9.07 -16.97 14.57
CA THR A 17 7.85 -16.19 14.35
C THR A 17 7.92 -15.60 12.94
N PRO A 18 6.84 -15.63 12.14
CA PRO A 18 6.83 -14.99 10.83
C PRO A 18 7.28 -13.54 11.04
N GLU A 19 8.43 -13.17 10.47
CA GLU A 19 8.92 -11.80 10.55
C GLU A 19 7.86 -10.91 9.89
N GLU A 20 7.12 -10.15 10.71
CA GLU A 20 6.14 -9.20 10.18
C GLU A 20 6.88 -8.24 9.25
N PRO A 21 6.40 -8.04 8.01
CA PRO A 21 7.06 -7.17 7.05
C PRO A 21 7.21 -5.78 7.66
N LEU A 22 8.44 -5.28 7.71
CA LEU A 22 8.76 -3.96 8.28
C LEU A 22 7.87 -2.89 7.63
N GLU A 23 7.09 -2.19 8.47
CA GLU A 23 6.21 -1.14 7.98
C GLU A 23 7.04 -0.05 7.27
N ARG A 24 6.71 0.23 6.01
CA ARG A 24 7.35 1.25 5.17
C ARG A 24 6.95 2.68 5.55
N PHE A 25 6.22 2.88 6.66
CA PHE A 25 5.68 4.17 7.07
C PHE A 25 6.64 4.91 8.01
N ILE A 26 6.96 6.16 7.65
CA ILE A 26 7.74 7.06 8.52
C ILE A 26 6.76 8.06 9.15
N PRO A 27 6.60 8.08 10.48
CA PRO A 27 5.65 8.95 11.19
C PRO A 27 6.17 10.39 11.34
N ILE A 28 6.83 10.92 10.32
CA ILE A 28 7.41 12.27 10.31
C ILE A 28 7.02 12.95 9.01
N GLY A 29 6.40 14.13 9.11
CA GLY A 29 6.06 14.93 7.95
C GLY A 29 7.31 15.44 7.23
N ARG A 30 7.24 15.55 5.89
CA ARG A 30 8.33 16.09 5.06
C ARG A 30 8.91 17.41 5.59
N GLN A 31 8.06 18.33 6.02
CA GLN A 31 8.50 19.62 6.57
C GLN A 31 9.32 19.45 7.85
N GLY A 32 8.95 18.51 8.72
CA GLY A 32 9.70 18.18 9.93
C GLY A 32 11.07 17.60 9.59
N ILE A 33 11.13 16.64 8.65
CA ILE A 33 12.40 16.05 8.19
C ILE A 33 13.33 17.13 7.63
N VAL A 34 12.83 18.02 6.77
CA VAL A 34 13.64 19.10 6.19
C VAL A 34 14.12 20.09 7.25
N ALA A 35 13.24 20.47 8.19
CA ALA A 35 13.59 21.38 9.27
C ALA A 35 14.66 20.78 10.20
N ASP A 36 14.52 19.51 10.59
CA ASP A 36 15.48 18.79 11.45
C ASP A 36 16.85 18.66 10.77
N LEU A 37 16.86 18.36 9.47
CA LEU A 37 18.10 18.30 8.68
C LEU A 37 18.80 19.66 8.63
N LEU A 38 18.06 20.75 8.40
CA LEU A 38 18.60 22.12 8.34
C LEU A 38 19.02 22.69 9.71
N ALA A 39 18.47 22.16 10.80
CA ALA A 39 18.83 22.53 12.17
C ALA A 39 20.20 21.97 12.59
N ALA A 40 20.73 20.98 11.86
CA ALA A 40 22.01 20.37 12.19
C ALA A 40 23.19 21.38 12.12
N PRO A 41 24.18 21.29 13.02
CA PRO A 41 25.21 22.32 13.18
C PRO A 41 26.31 22.31 12.11
N HIS A 42 26.28 21.38 11.16
CA HIS A 42 27.35 21.19 10.16
C HIS A 42 27.18 22.03 8.89
N TRP A 43 26.04 22.70 8.72
CA TRP A 43 25.72 23.47 7.52
C TRP A 43 26.24 24.90 7.58
N SER A 44 26.83 25.39 6.47
CA SER A 44 27.04 26.82 6.27
C SER A 44 25.72 27.52 5.87
N ALA A 45 25.68 28.85 5.96
CA ALA A 45 24.49 29.62 5.56
C ALA A 45 24.15 29.45 4.07
N GLU A 46 25.16 29.30 3.21
CA GLU A 46 24.99 29.08 1.78
C GLU A 46 24.46 27.67 1.51
N ASP A 47 25.01 26.65 2.17
CA ASP A 47 24.56 25.26 1.97
C ASP A 47 23.11 25.05 2.43
N LYS A 48 22.68 25.73 3.51
CA LYS A 48 21.28 25.71 3.96
C LYS A 48 20.34 26.20 2.87
N LYS A 49 20.67 27.34 2.25
CA LYS A 49 19.86 27.93 1.18
C LYS A 49 19.80 27.02 -0.05
N GLN A 50 20.93 26.46 -0.46
CA GLN A 50 20.99 25.52 -1.59
C GLN A 50 20.17 24.25 -1.31
N PHE A 51 20.22 23.73 -0.08
CA PHE A 51 19.41 22.58 0.31
C PHE A 51 17.91 22.88 0.31
N GLU A 52 17.49 24.06 0.79
CA GLU A 52 16.10 24.50 0.71
C GLU A 52 15.60 24.60 -0.73
N GLU A 53 16.38 25.22 -1.62
CA GLU A 53 16.08 25.31 -3.05
C GLU A 53 15.99 23.92 -3.69
N PHE A 54 16.92 23.02 -3.35
CA PHE A 54 16.86 21.62 -3.76
C PHE A 54 15.56 20.94 -3.31
N CYS A 55 15.17 21.08 -2.03
CA CYS A 55 13.93 20.49 -1.51
C CYS A 55 12.70 21.04 -2.24
N GLN A 56 12.67 22.32 -2.61
CA GLN A 56 11.58 22.92 -3.37
C GLN A 56 11.48 22.31 -4.78
N ILE A 57 12.60 22.25 -5.51
CA ILE A 57 12.65 21.67 -6.86
C ILE A 57 12.28 20.18 -6.81
N PHE A 58 12.83 19.44 -5.86
CA PHE A 58 12.53 18.03 -5.64
C PHE A 58 11.03 17.80 -5.42
N THR A 59 10.41 18.63 -4.58
CA THR A 59 8.98 18.56 -4.31
C THR A 59 8.15 18.84 -5.57
N ALA A 60 8.50 19.88 -6.34
CA ALA A 60 7.82 20.20 -7.58
C ALA A 60 7.92 19.05 -8.61
N LEU A 61 9.09 18.42 -8.71
CA LEU A 61 9.31 17.27 -9.58
C LEU A 61 8.41 16.08 -9.19
N TYR A 62 8.31 15.76 -7.91
CA TYR A 62 7.44 14.68 -7.45
C TYR A 62 5.97 15.00 -7.69
N HIS A 63 5.52 16.23 -7.44
CA HIS A 63 4.15 16.64 -7.78
C HIS A 63 3.85 16.45 -9.26
N TYR A 64 4.77 16.86 -10.15
CA TYR A 64 4.61 16.64 -11.58
C TYR A 64 4.51 15.15 -11.92
N LYS A 65 5.38 14.30 -11.35
CA LYS A 65 5.33 12.84 -11.57
C LYS A 65 3.98 12.26 -11.13
N PHE A 66 3.48 12.62 -9.95
CA PHE A 66 2.18 12.14 -9.47
C PHE A 66 1.01 12.64 -10.32
N GLN A 67 1.10 13.87 -10.83
CA GLN A 67 0.10 14.40 -11.76
C GLN A 67 0.04 13.56 -13.04
N VAL A 68 1.18 13.14 -13.60
CA VAL A 68 1.21 12.26 -14.79
C VAL A 68 0.49 10.94 -14.53
N HIS A 69 0.75 10.29 -13.39
CA HIS A 69 0.06 9.05 -13.02
C HIS A 69 -1.45 9.26 -12.81
N LEU A 70 -1.84 10.37 -12.17
CA LEU A 70 -3.25 10.70 -11.97
C LEU A 70 -4.00 10.92 -13.29
N GLU A 71 -3.39 11.64 -14.23
CA GLU A 71 -4.00 11.85 -15.54
C GLU A 71 -4.09 10.56 -16.35
N GLU A 72 -3.10 9.67 -16.24
CA GLU A 72 -3.17 8.35 -16.88
C GLU A 72 -4.28 7.47 -16.29
N LEU A 73 -4.43 7.45 -14.96
CA LEU A 73 -5.54 6.75 -14.29
C LEU A 73 -6.90 7.27 -14.78
N LYS A 74 -7.09 8.59 -14.86
CA LYS A 74 -8.31 9.18 -15.40
C LYS A 74 -8.55 8.76 -16.84
N ARG A 75 -7.51 8.82 -17.68
CA ARG A 75 -7.57 8.43 -19.10
C ARG A 75 -8.00 6.98 -19.27
N CYS A 76 -7.44 6.06 -18.47
CA CYS A 76 -7.80 4.64 -18.49
C CYS A 76 -9.20 4.37 -17.95
N TYR A 77 -9.70 5.19 -17.02
CA TYR A 77 -11.05 5.06 -16.45
C TYR A 77 -12.15 5.64 -17.34
N THR A 78 -11.84 6.59 -18.23
CA THR A 78 -12.79 7.24 -19.15
C THR A 78 -13.84 6.31 -19.79
N PRO A 79 -13.50 5.16 -20.43
CA PRO A 79 -14.50 4.30 -21.08
C PRO A 79 -15.43 3.56 -20.12
N PHE A 80 -15.14 3.55 -18.82
CA PHE A 80 -15.90 2.87 -17.78
C PHE A 80 -16.72 3.82 -16.92
N ASN A 81 -16.54 5.14 -17.06
CA ASN A 81 -17.25 6.13 -16.26
C ASN A 81 -18.74 6.19 -16.63
N PRO A 82 -19.67 5.79 -15.74
CA PRO A 82 -21.10 5.83 -16.03
C PRO A 82 -21.64 7.26 -16.11
N ASP A 83 -21.03 8.19 -15.37
CA ASP A 83 -21.44 9.60 -15.27
C ASP A 83 -20.60 10.47 -16.21
N THR A 84 -20.54 10.09 -17.48
CA THR A 84 -19.79 10.87 -18.46
C THR A 84 -20.68 11.99 -19.02
N ASP A 85 -20.58 13.18 -18.42
CA ASP A 85 -21.21 14.42 -18.93
C ASP A 85 -20.57 14.92 -20.24
N ILE A 86 -19.46 14.31 -20.64
CA ILE A 86 -18.70 14.64 -21.84
C ILE A 86 -19.26 13.81 -23.00
N VAL A 87 -19.63 14.47 -24.11
CA VAL A 87 -19.97 13.76 -25.35
C VAL A 87 -18.71 13.05 -25.85
N THR A 88 -18.57 11.77 -25.55
CA THR A 88 -17.47 10.93 -26.02
C THR A 88 -17.64 10.76 -27.53
N GLN A 89 -16.86 11.49 -28.33
CA GLN A 89 -16.84 11.33 -29.80
C GLN A 89 -16.17 10.04 -30.27
N ARG A 90 -15.66 9.22 -29.32
CA ARG A 90 -14.93 8.00 -29.58
C ARG A 90 -15.68 6.82 -29.00
N GLU A 91 -16.02 5.87 -29.87
CA GLU A 91 -16.38 4.52 -29.46
C GLU A 91 -15.10 3.72 -29.19
N TYR A 92 -15.11 2.93 -28.13
CA TYR A 92 -13.99 2.04 -27.79
C TYR A 92 -14.36 0.61 -28.19
N SER A 93 -13.49 -0.05 -28.93
CA SER A 93 -13.62 -1.48 -29.22
C SER A 93 -13.52 -2.31 -27.94
N LYS A 94 -13.94 -3.58 -27.99
CA LYS A 94 -13.82 -4.49 -26.86
C LYS A 94 -12.35 -4.68 -26.46
N GLU A 95 -11.47 -4.80 -27.45
CA GLU A 95 -10.03 -4.97 -27.28
C GLU A 95 -9.41 -3.71 -26.64
N GLU A 96 -9.80 -2.52 -27.08
CA GLU A 96 -9.33 -1.26 -26.49
C GLU A 96 -9.77 -1.13 -25.04
N LYS A 97 -11.02 -1.46 -24.72
CA LYS A 97 -11.50 -1.48 -23.33
C LYS A 97 -10.70 -2.45 -22.48
N GLN A 98 -10.43 -3.66 -22.98
CA GLN A 98 -9.65 -4.66 -22.24
C GLN A 98 -8.21 -4.17 -21.97
N GLN A 99 -7.58 -3.51 -22.93
CA GLN A 99 -6.26 -2.89 -22.75
C GLN A 99 -6.31 -1.78 -21.70
N LEU A 100 -7.29 -0.88 -21.76
CA LEU A 100 -7.45 0.21 -20.81
C LEU A 100 -7.75 -0.28 -19.39
N SER A 101 -8.57 -1.33 -19.25
CA SER A 101 -8.78 -2.04 -17.97
C SER A 101 -7.48 -2.63 -17.43
N GLY A 102 -6.67 -3.25 -18.29
CA GLY A 102 -5.32 -3.73 -17.93
C GLY A 102 -4.42 -2.63 -17.39
N SER A 103 -4.29 -1.53 -18.14
CA SER A 103 -3.50 -0.36 -17.74
C SER A 103 -4.01 0.29 -16.45
N LEU A 104 -5.33 0.40 -16.28
CA LEU A 104 -5.95 0.96 -15.08
C LEU A 104 -5.56 0.16 -13.84
N VAL A 105 -5.69 -1.17 -13.91
CA VAL A 105 -5.34 -2.06 -12.80
C VAL A 105 -3.85 -1.96 -12.47
N GLU A 106 -2.98 -1.95 -13.48
CA GLU A 106 -1.53 -1.84 -13.26
C GLU A 106 -1.12 -0.51 -12.61
N GLU A 107 -1.67 0.62 -13.06
CA GLU A 107 -1.40 1.91 -12.44
C GLU A 107 -1.96 1.99 -11.01
N MET A 108 -3.15 1.40 -10.76
CA MET A 108 -3.70 1.26 -9.41
C MET A 108 -2.80 0.41 -8.51
N ARG A 109 -2.32 -0.75 -8.98
CA ARG A 109 -1.38 -1.61 -8.23
C ARG A 109 -0.14 -0.84 -7.80
N ARG A 110 0.46 -0.09 -8.74
CA ARG A 110 1.64 0.73 -8.47
C ARG A 110 1.37 1.82 -7.44
N LEU A 111 0.24 2.53 -7.59
CA LEU A 111 -0.15 3.60 -6.66
C LEU A 111 -0.34 3.05 -5.24
N ILE A 112 -1.08 1.94 -5.11
CA ILE A 112 -1.45 1.36 -3.82
C ILE A 112 -0.22 0.74 -3.12
N ASN A 113 0.64 0.05 -3.87
CA ASN A 113 1.92 -0.46 -3.32
C ASN A 113 2.82 0.68 -2.83
N ASN A 114 2.92 1.79 -3.58
CA ASN A 114 3.66 2.97 -3.15
C ASN A 114 3.04 3.67 -1.93
N ALA A 115 1.76 3.42 -1.65
CA ALA A 115 1.05 3.91 -0.47
C ALA A 115 1.15 2.96 0.75
N ASN A 116 2.04 1.95 0.69
CA ASN A 116 2.30 0.97 1.74
C ASN A 116 1.09 0.08 2.07
N TYR A 117 0.35 -0.31 1.04
CA TYR A 117 -0.65 -1.37 1.15
C TYR A 117 -0.08 -2.66 0.58
N GLU A 118 -0.56 -3.78 1.11
CA GLU A 118 -0.24 -5.12 0.63
C GLU A 118 -1.46 -5.72 -0.09
N GLU A 119 -1.23 -6.40 -1.22
CA GLU A 119 -2.30 -7.06 -1.99
C GLU A 119 -2.75 -8.32 -1.23
N LEU A 120 -4.06 -8.45 -1.03
CA LEU A 120 -4.67 -9.64 -0.46
C LEU A 120 -4.95 -10.62 -1.60
N THR A 121 -4.41 -11.83 -1.50
CA THR A 121 -4.71 -12.90 -2.47
C THR A 121 -6.17 -13.30 -2.38
N ASN A 122 -6.76 -13.76 -3.50
CA ASN A 122 -8.14 -14.26 -3.50
C ASN A 122 -8.36 -15.40 -2.49
N GLU A 123 -7.36 -16.27 -2.28
CA GLU A 123 -7.41 -17.35 -1.29
C GLU A 123 -7.55 -16.78 0.13
N ALA A 124 -6.66 -15.85 0.52
CA ALA A 124 -6.75 -15.16 1.81
C ALA A 124 -8.04 -14.33 1.97
N LEU A 125 -8.60 -13.79 0.88
CA LEU A 125 -9.89 -13.09 0.90
C LEU A 125 -11.04 -14.06 1.17
N ASP A 126 -11.07 -15.20 0.49
CA ASP A 126 -12.08 -16.25 0.69
C ASP A 126 -12.01 -16.82 2.12
N ASP A 127 -10.79 -17.13 2.59
CA ASP A 127 -10.56 -17.55 3.97
C ASP A 127 -11.07 -16.50 4.96
N ALA A 128 -10.77 -15.22 4.75
CA ALA A 128 -11.22 -14.13 5.63
C ALA A 128 -12.75 -13.98 5.66
N MET A 129 -13.44 -14.14 4.53
CA MET A 129 -14.90 -14.09 4.46
C MET A 129 -15.55 -15.30 5.15
N ASN A 130 -14.94 -16.47 5.07
CA ASN A 130 -15.47 -17.71 5.63
C ASN A 130 -15.14 -17.92 7.12
N THR A 131 -14.13 -17.24 7.65
CA THR A 131 -13.62 -17.48 9.03
C THR A 131 -14.47 -16.80 10.13
N GLU A 132 -15.14 -15.67 9.88
CA GLU A 132 -15.84 -14.92 10.95
C GLU A 132 -17.26 -14.45 10.59
N SER A 133 -18.21 -15.37 10.56
CA SER A 133 -19.62 -15.03 10.83
C SER A 133 -19.88 -15.10 12.36
N PHE A 134 -19.36 -14.14 13.13
CA PHE A 134 -19.63 -14.03 14.58
C PHE A 134 -21.13 -13.86 14.88
N TYR A 135 -21.90 -13.33 13.92
CA TYR A 135 -23.34 -13.08 14.03
C TYR A 135 -24.23 -14.14 13.36
N GLY A 136 -23.69 -15.26 12.90
CA GLY A 136 -24.47 -16.33 12.26
C GLY A 136 -25.08 -15.98 10.90
N VAL A 137 -24.67 -14.85 10.30
CA VAL A 137 -25.04 -14.45 8.94
C VAL A 137 -23.83 -14.70 8.04
N SER A 138 -23.88 -15.80 7.29
CA SER A 138 -22.92 -16.10 6.23
C SER A 138 -23.18 -15.14 5.07
N VAL A 139 -22.36 -14.09 4.96
CA VAL A 139 -22.35 -13.23 3.77
C VAL A 139 -21.43 -13.88 2.76
N ALA A 140 -22.00 -14.72 1.89
CA ALA A 140 -21.29 -15.22 0.73
C ALA A 140 -21.32 -14.13 -0.36
N VAL A 141 -20.17 -13.52 -0.63
CA VAL A 141 -20.02 -12.62 -1.77
C VAL A 141 -19.63 -13.47 -2.97
N ASP A 142 -20.41 -13.41 -4.04
CA ASP A 142 -20.04 -14.01 -5.32
C ASP A 142 -18.97 -13.14 -5.98
N LEU A 143 -17.71 -13.58 -5.88
CA LEU A 143 -16.58 -12.86 -6.46
C LEU A 143 -16.50 -13.04 -7.98
N GLU A 144 -17.31 -13.94 -8.58
CA GLU A 144 -17.34 -14.18 -10.02
C GLU A 144 -18.09 -13.08 -10.80
N ASP A 145 -18.87 -12.23 -10.11
CA ASP A 145 -19.57 -11.09 -10.72
C ASP A 145 -18.61 -9.94 -11.13
N PHE A 146 -17.37 -9.96 -10.65
CA PHE A 146 -16.36 -8.96 -10.96
C PHE A 146 -15.44 -9.42 -12.10
N GLU A 147 -15.32 -8.63 -13.17
CA GLU A 147 -14.33 -8.89 -14.24
C GLU A 147 -12.90 -8.93 -13.68
N LYS A 148 -12.61 -8.03 -12.72
CA LYS A 148 -11.38 -8.02 -11.93
C LYS A 148 -11.65 -7.50 -10.53
N LEU A 149 -11.31 -8.29 -9.53
CA LEU A 149 -11.29 -7.89 -8.12
C LEU A 149 -9.84 -7.77 -7.66
N ILE A 150 -9.50 -6.64 -7.04
CA ILE A 150 -8.22 -6.43 -6.36
C ILE A 150 -8.52 -5.88 -4.97
N VAL A 151 -7.97 -6.53 -3.95
CA VAL A 151 -8.18 -6.15 -2.54
C VAL A 151 -6.83 -5.88 -1.91
N TYR A 152 -6.78 -4.82 -1.10
CA TYR A 152 -5.57 -4.38 -0.43
C TYR A 152 -5.86 -4.05 1.02
N TYR A 153 -4.88 -4.29 1.89
CA TYR A 153 -4.97 -3.95 3.31
C TYR A 153 -3.73 -3.17 3.75
N ARG A 154 -3.87 -2.44 4.86
CA ARG A 154 -2.77 -1.71 5.48
C ARG A 154 -2.95 -1.71 7.00
N GLY A 155 -1.87 -2.07 7.70
CA GLY A 155 -1.84 -2.24 9.15
C GLY A 155 -2.43 -3.59 9.59
N SER A 156 -1.90 -4.12 10.69
CA SER A 156 -2.43 -5.29 11.38
C SER A 156 -2.75 -4.90 12.83
N ARG A 157 -3.82 -5.49 13.38
CA ARG A 157 -4.13 -5.35 14.81
C ARG A 157 -4.31 -6.73 15.41
N THR A 158 -3.29 -7.19 16.12
CA THR A 158 -3.37 -8.45 16.88
C THR A 158 -4.19 -8.21 18.14
N GLN A 159 -5.44 -8.70 18.16
CA GLN A 159 -6.19 -8.81 19.42
C GLN A 159 -5.70 -10.05 20.16
N VAL A 160 -5.01 -9.84 21.28
CA VAL A 160 -4.73 -10.91 22.23
C VAL A 160 -6.02 -11.22 22.98
N LYS A 161 -6.63 -12.38 22.68
CA LYS A 161 -7.78 -12.89 23.45
C LYS A 161 -7.31 -13.21 24.87
N HIS A 162 -7.88 -12.54 25.86
CA HIS A 162 -7.75 -12.85 27.28
C HIS A 162 -8.73 -13.95 27.69
#